data_AF-A0A2V7L2G6-F1
#
_entry.id   AF-A0A2V7L2G6-F1
#
_cell.length_a   1.000
_cell.length_b   1.000
_cell.length_c   1.000
_cell.angle_alpha   90.00
_cell.angle_beta   90.00
_cell.angle_gamma   90.00
#
_symmetry.space_group_name_H-M   'P 1'
#
loop_
_entity.id
_entity.type
_entity.pdbx_description
1 polymer ?
#
loop_
_entity_poly.entity_id
_entity_poly.type
_entity_poly.pdbx_seq_one_letter_code
_entity_poly.pdbx_strand_id
1 'polypeptide(L)'
;MEAPVRATVQRLLPSWAKQETDTAGNLWVRVGQGDGGGPVVIVAHLDEIGFRVDTINADGTLSLRTRGGFILSLFEGQPALIHTDGADIPGIFLPRDSGLTRRTPPPLRAGVGATTRAGAESLGVKVGQTVTMPKQYVRLAGTRATGRSFDDRMGCAALILALRRLDRSKVKHPVIFVFSTREEIGLEGA
;
A
#
# COMPACT_ATOMS: atom_id res chain seq x y z
N MET A 1 -7.33 -0.61 1.47
CA MET A 1 -6.04 0.07 1.78
C MET A 1 -5.73 1.19 0.78
N GLU A 2 -6.27 1.11 -0.43
CA GLU A 2 -5.87 1.85 -1.61
C GLU A 2 -6.64 3.17 -1.74
N ALA A 3 -7.80 3.32 -1.11
CA ALA A 3 -8.65 4.50 -1.24
C ALA A 3 -7.93 5.83 -0.87
N PRO A 4 -7.16 5.92 0.23
CA PRO A 4 -6.38 7.13 0.53
C PRO A 4 -5.29 7.43 -0.50
N VAL A 5 -4.67 6.39 -1.06
CA VAL A 5 -3.65 6.51 -2.11
C VAL A 5 -4.29 6.99 -3.40
N ARG A 6 -5.39 6.36 -3.83
CA ARG A 6 -6.17 6.77 -4.98
C ARG A 6 -6.63 8.22 -4.86
N ALA A 7 -7.19 8.61 -3.72
CA ALA A 7 -7.60 10.00 -3.47
C ALA A 7 -6.41 10.97 -3.60
N THR A 8 -5.22 10.55 -3.21
CA THR A 8 -3.99 11.35 -3.40
C THR A 8 -3.59 11.43 -4.86
N VAL A 9 -3.62 10.33 -5.61
CA VAL A 9 -3.39 10.32 -7.05
C VAL A 9 -4.37 11.26 -7.77
N GLN A 10 -5.66 11.14 -7.48
CA GLN A 10 -6.71 11.99 -8.07
C GLN A 10 -6.45 13.49 -7.86
N ARG A 11 -6.00 13.89 -6.66
CA ARG A 11 -5.61 15.29 -6.38
C ARG A 11 -4.36 15.75 -7.13
N LEU A 12 -3.45 14.83 -7.46
CA LEU A 12 -2.18 15.13 -8.10
C LEU A 12 -2.25 15.08 -9.64
N LEU A 13 -3.29 14.49 -10.21
CA LEU A 13 -3.51 14.48 -11.65
C LEU A 13 -3.71 15.91 -12.19
N PRO A 14 -3.27 16.19 -13.43
CA PRO A 14 -3.46 17.50 -14.02
C PRO A 14 -4.95 17.77 -14.24
N SER A 15 -5.38 19.03 -14.13
CA SER A 15 -6.80 19.43 -14.19
C SER A 15 -7.53 19.03 -15.48
N TRP A 16 -6.79 18.80 -16.55
CA TRP A 16 -7.36 18.36 -17.82
C TRP A 16 -7.63 16.86 -17.88
N ALA A 17 -7.02 16.06 -17.00
CA ALA A 17 -7.12 14.60 -17.02
C ALA A 17 -8.54 14.20 -16.61
N LYS A 18 -9.28 13.62 -17.56
CA LYS A 18 -10.54 12.96 -17.28
C LYS A 18 -10.21 11.58 -16.71
N GLN A 19 -10.46 11.43 -15.42
CA GLN A 19 -10.21 10.20 -14.69
C GLN A 19 -11.52 9.42 -14.51
N GLU A 20 -11.42 8.10 -14.55
CA GLU A 20 -12.52 7.19 -14.24
C GLU A 20 -12.07 6.18 -13.19
N THR A 21 -12.99 5.68 -12.38
CA THR A 21 -12.71 4.63 -11.40
C THR A 21 -13.68 3.49 -11.60
N ASP A 22 -13.15 2.28 -11.79
CA ASP A 22 -13.98 1.10 -11.96
C ASP A 22 -14.51 0.55 -10.62
N THR A 23 -15.29 -0.54 -10.69
CA THR A 23 -15.88 -1.17 -9.51
C THR A 23 -14.85 -1.88 -8.62
N ALA A 24 -13.70 -2.27 -9.15
CA ALA A 24 -12.60 -2.83 -8.38
C ALA A 24 -11.83 -1.74 -7.59
N GLY A 25 -11.91 -0.50 -8.07
CA GLY A 25 -11.27 0.68 -7.51
C GLY A 25 -10.02 1.11 -8.27
N ASN A 26 -9.77 0.56 -9.46
CA ASN A 26 -8.70 1.01 -10.34
C ASN A 26 -9.04 2.41 -10.86
N LEU A 27 -8.08 3.31 -10.85
CA LEU A 27 -8.22 4.65 -11.42
C LEU A 27 -7.52 4.67 -12.78
N TRP A 28 -8.15 5.21 -13.81
CA TRP A 28 -7.50 5.30 -15.12
C TRP A 28 -7.77 6.62 -15.83
N VAL A 29 -6.83 6.98 -16.72
CA VAL A 29 -6.89 8.18 -17.57
C VAL A 29 -6.55 7.79 -19.00
N ARG A 30 -7.43 8.12 -19.94
CA ARG A 30 -7.21 7.91 -21.37
C ARG A 30 -6.77 9.21 -22.06
N VAL A 31 -5.74 9.11 -22.90
CA VAL A 31 -5.24 10.22 -23.73
C VAL A 31 -5.13 9.75 -25.19
N GLY A 32 -5.28 10.69 -26.13
CA GLY A 32 -5.27 10.40 -27.56
C GLY A 32 -6.65 10.11 -28.11
N GLN A 33 -6.81 10.35 -29.42
CA GLN A 33 -7.99 9.95 -30.18
C GLN A 33 -7.70 8.61 -30.84
N GLY A 34 -8.69 7.73 -30.98
CA GLY A 34 -8.47 6.43 -31.61
C GLY A 34 -8.11 6.61 -33.09
N ASP A 35 -6.96 6.12 -33.52
CA ASP A 35 -6.50 6.14 -34.91
C ASP A 35 -6.63 4.77 -35.61
N GLY A 36 -7.47 3.89 -35.05
CA GLY A 36 -7.67 2.52 -35.52
C GLY A 36 -6.71 1.49 -34.92
N GLY A 37 -5.66 1.92 -34.19
CA GLY A 37 -4.78 1.04 -33.42
C GLY A 37 -5.36 0.65 -32.05
N GLY A 38 -4.91 -0.50 -31.51
CA GLY A 38 -5.20 -0.91 -30.13
C GLY A 38 -4.52 0.02 -29.11
N PRO A 39 -5.07 0.14 -27.88
CA PRO A 39 -4.51 1.04 -26.89
C PRO A 39 -3.18 0.53 -26.31
N VAL A 40 -2.27 1.46 -26.03
CA VAL A 40 -1.12 1.20 -25.15
C VAL A 40 -1.58 1.41 -23.72
N VAL A 41 -1.38 0.41 -22.86
CA VAL A 41 -1.74 0.48 -21.44
C VAL A 41 -0.46 0.53 -20.60
N ILE A 42 -0.38 1.52 -19.72
CA ILE A 42 0.73 1.69 -18.77
C ILE A 42 0.15 1.60 -17.37
N VAL A 43 0.59 0.61 -16.60
CA VAL A 43 0.01 0.27 -15.30
C VAL A 43 1.04 0.54 -14.19
N ALA A 44 0.55 1.10 -13.08
CA ALA A 44 1.24 1.15 -11.80
C ALA A 44 0.23 0.79 -10.70
N HIS A 45 0.63 0.13 -9.63
CA HIS A 45 -0.33 -0.33 -8.60
C HIS A 45 -0.41 0.60 -7.38
N LEU A 46 -1.61 0.72 -6.82
CA LEU A 46 -1.93 1.61 -5.70
C LEU A 46 -1.70 0.95 -4.35
N ASP A 47 -1.86 -0.37 -4.27
CA ASP A 47 -1.67 -1.14 -3.07
C ASP A 47 -0.19 -1.20 -2.66
N GLU A 48 0.05 -1.91 -1.57
CA GLU A 48 1.37 -2.17 -1.03
C GLU A 48 1.25 -3.38 -0.14
N ILE A 49 2.34 -4.08 0.12
CA ILE A 49 2.30 -5.13 1.13
C ILE A 49 1.91 -4.56 2.51
N GLY A 50 1.14 -5.31 3.29
CA GLY A 50 0.86 -5.01 4.69
C GLY A 50 0.38 -6.22 5.47
N PHE A 51 -0.14 -5.97 6.67
CA PHE A 51 -0.79 -6.99 7.48
C PHE A 51 -2.24 -6.59 7.75
N ARG A 52 -3.04 -7.56 8.19
CA ARG A 52 -4.38 -7.34 8.72
C ARG A 52 -4.46 -7.91 10.12
N VAL A 53 -5.08 -7.19 11.04
CA VAL A 53 -5.41 -7.73 12.37
C VAL A 53 -6.36 -8.91 12.17
N ASP A 54 -5.90 -10.10 12.52
CA ASP A 54 -6.66 -11.33 12.39
C ASP A 54 -7.46 -11.61 13.67
N THR A 55 -6.79 -11.49 14.81
CA THR A 55 -7.36 -11.71 16.14
C THR A 55 -6.74 -10.77 17.16
N ILE A 56 -7.56 -10.26 18.09
CA ILE A 56 -7.09 -9.60 19.31
C ILE A 56 -7.02 -10.65 20.42
N ASN A 57 -5.81 -10.94 20.88
CA ASN A 57 -5.55 -12.00 21.86
C ASN A 57 -5.95 -11.56 23.28
N ALA A 58 -6.12 -12.53 24.19
CA ALA A 58 -6.48 -12.27 25.57
C ALA A 58 -5.47 -11.35 26.28
N ASP A 59 -4.19 -11.46 25.92
CA ASP A 59 -3.06 -10.65 26.42
C ASP A 59 -2.97 -9.23 25.79
N GLY A 60 -3.91 -8.86 24.92
CA GLY A 60 -3.94 -7.55 24.25
C GLY A 60 -3.04 -7.42 23.01
N THR A 61 -2.26 -8.45 22.68
CA THR A 61 -1.48 -8.45 21.43
C THR A 61 -2.36 -8.83 20.22
N LEU A 62 -1.85 -8.55 19.02
CA LEU A 62 -2.57 -8.71 17.76
C LEU A 62 -1.93 -9.83 16.95
N SER A 63 -2.70 -10.86 16.63
CA SER A 63 -2.30 -11.86 15.63
C SER A 63 -2.50 -11.27 14.24
N LEU A 64 -1.50 -11.40 13.37
CA LEU A 64 -1.50 -10.76 12.06
C LEU A 64 -1.59 -11.78 10.92
N ARG A 65 -2.34 -11.41 9.89
CA ARG A 65 -2.34 -12.10 8.59
C ARG A 65 -1.64 -11.24 7.55
N THR A 66 -0.76 -11.82 6.75
CA THR A 66 -0.06 -11.12 5.67
C THR A 66 -1.03 -10.74 4.53
N ARG A 67 -0.71 -9.64 3.85
CA ARG A 67 -1.30 -9.19 2.59
C ARG A 67 -0.14 -8.81 1.66
N GLY A 68 0.21 -9.69 0.72
CA GLY A 68 1.42 -9.56 -0.10
C GLY A 68 2.53 -10.54 0.27
N GLY A 69 3.65 -10.45 -0.45
CA GLY A 69 4.86 -11.25 -0.22
C GLY A 69 5.77 -10.65 0.86
N PHE A 70 6.29 -11.48 1.79
CA PHE A 70 7.06 -10.99 2.93
C PHE A 70 8.32 -11.81 3.22
N ILE A 71 9.39 -11.10 3.56
CA ILE A 71 10.47 -11.61 4.41
C ILE A 71 10.14 -11.16 5.84
N LEU A 72 9.40 -11.99 6.58
CA LEU A 72 8.80 -11.62 7.87
C LEU A 72 9.82 -11.15 8.93
N SER A 73 11.06 -11.65 8.88
CA SER A 73 12.12 -11.26 9.82
C SER A 73 12.49 -9.79 9.73
N LEU A 74 12.27 -9.12 8.59
CA LEU A 74 12.57 -7.68 8.42
C LEU A 74 11.64 -6.78 9.24
N PHE A 75 10.50 -7.30 9.71
CA PHE A 75 9.52 -6.55 10.48
C PHE A 75 9.72 -6.74 11.98
N GLU A 76 10.43 -7.77 12.42
CA GLU A 76 10.59 -8.06 13.84
C GLU A 76 11.31 -6.95 14.59
N GLY A 77 10.72 -6.49 15.70
CA GLY A 77 11.24 -5.37 16.49
C GLY A 77 11.07 -4.00 15.83
N GLN A 78 10.43 -3.91 14.66
CA GLN A 78 10.18 -2.64 13.98
C GLN A 78 8.89 -1.97 14.47
N PRO A 79 8.79 -0.63 14.38
CA PRO A 79 7.54 0.07 14.62
C PRO A 79 6.41 -0.44 13.72
N ALA A 80 5.24 -0.63 14.31
CA ALA A 80 4.00 -0.93 13.61
C ALA A 80 3.06 0.28 13.66
N LEU A 81 2.14 0.35 12.71
CA LEU A 81 1.13 1.38 12.60
C LEU A 81 -0.19 0.72 12.21
N ILE A 82 -1.18 0.78 13.10
CA ILE A 82 -2.51 0.22 12.87
C ILE A 82 -3.38 1.34 12.31
N HIS A 83 -3.90 1.14 11.10
CA HIS A 83 -4.76 2.11 10.44
C HIS A 83 -6.20 1.97 10.91
N THR A 84 -6.75 3.09 11.38
CA THR A 84 -8.13 3.20 11.86
C THR A 84 -8.92 4.21 11.03
N ASP A 85 -10.22 4.32 11.27
CA ASP A 85 -11.04 5.38 10.65
C ASP A 85 -10.73 6.77 11.24
N GLY A 86 -10.08 6.81 12.41
CA GLY A 86 -9.62 8.01 13.08
C GLY A 86 -8.10 8.16 12.98
N ALA A 87 -7.45 8.46 14.12
CA ALA A 87 -6.00 8.50 14.18
C ALA A 87 -5.40 7.09 14.09
N ASP A 88 -4.27 6.95 13.41
CA ASP A 88 -3.52 5.70 13.40
C ASP A 88 -3.00 5.40 14.81
N ILE A 89 -3.00 4.12 15.20
CA ILE A 89 -2.52 3.66 16.50
C ILE A 89 -1.07 3.17 16.33
N PRO A 90 -0.10 3.74 17.06
CA PRO A 90 1.28 3.25 17.02
C PRO A 90 1.40 1.91 17.76
N GLY A 91 2.31 1.08 17.29
CA GLY A 91 2.62 -0.21 17.90
C GLY A 91 4.01 -0.69 17.56
N ILE A 92 4.26 -1.96 17.83
CA ILE A 92 5.51 -2.64 17.53
C ILE A 92 5.22 -4.04 16.99
N PHE A 93 5.93 -4.46 15.96
CA PHE A 93 5.98 -5.86 15.53
C PHE A 93 6.83 -6.64 16.53
N LEU A 94 6.23 -7.64 17.18
CA LEU A 94 6.87 -8.38 18.25
C LEU A 94 7.94 -9.32 17.67
N PRO A 95 9.20 -9.27 18.18
CA PRO A 95 10.21 -10.26 17.85
C PRO A 95 9.69 -11.67 18.14
N ARG A 96 9.93 -12.59 17.21
CA ARG A 96 9.60 -13.99 17.41
C ARG A 96 10.80 -14.68 18.01
N ASP A 97 10.57 -15.61 18.93
CA ASP A 97 11.64 -16.46 19.46
C ASP A 97 12.10 -17.45 18.38
N SER A 98 12.99 -16.96 17.51
CA SER A 98 13.55 -17.67 16.36
C SER A 98 15.00 -18.08 16.58
N GLY A 99 15.61 -17.67 17.70
CA GLY A 99 17.06 -17.66 17.90
C GLY A 99 17.74 -19.04 17.89
N LEU A 100 17.01 -20.15 18.03
CA LEU A 100 17.60 -21.48 18.25
C LEU A 100 16.88 -22.65 17.58
N THR A 101 15.81 -22.46 16.80
CA THR A 101 15.04 -23.60 16.27
C THR A 101 14.91 -23.58 14.75
N ARG A 102 15.20 -24.71 14.08
CA ARG A 102 14.92 -24.97 12.65
C ARG A 102 13.43 -25.12 12.33
N ARG A 103 12.54 -24.53 13.13
CA ARG A 103 11.09 -24.64 12.94
C ARG A 103 10.60 -23.46 12.11
N THR A 104 9.51 -23.68 11.37
CA THR A 104 8.75 -22.58 10.77
C THR A 104 8.39 -21.60 11.89
N PRO A 105 8.86 -20.34 11.81
CA PRO A 105 8.59 -19.38 12.87
C PRO A 105 7.09 -19.12 12.96
N PRO A 106 6.55 -18.86 14.16
CA PRO A 106 5.12 -18.57 14.31
C PRO A 106 4.72 -17.34 13.49
N PRO A 107 3.42 -17.13 13.22
CA PRO A 107 2.95 -15.90 12.61
C PRO A 107 3.43 -14.67 13.39
N LEU A 108 3.72 -13.59 12.67
CA LEU A 108 4.12 -12.32 13.29
C LEU A 108 2.95 -11.76 14.11
N ARG A 109 3.24 -11.22 15.29
CA ARG A 109 2.28 -10.51 16.13
C ARG A 109 2.66 -9.03 16.22
N ALA A 110 1.70 -8.18 16.56
CA ALA A 110 1.97 -6.79 16.95
C ALA A 110 1.47 -6.51 18.37
N GLY A 111 2.08 -5.54 19.03
CA GLY A 111 1.63 -5.01 20.32
C GLY A 111 1.34 -3.51 20.21
N VAL A 112 0.33 -3.06 20.96
CA VAL A 112 -0.06 -1.64 21.10
C VAL A 112 0.09 -1.15 22.55
N GLY A 113 0.84 -1.88 23.38
CA GLY A 113 1.03 -1.59 24.80
C GLY A 113 -0.12 -2.04 25.72
N ALA A 114 -1.17 -2.66 25.18
CA ALA A 114 -2.23 -3.27 25.97
C ALA A 114 -1.82 -4.62 26.56
N THR A 115 -2.33 -4.94 27.74
CA THR A 115 -2.13 -6.22 28.45
C THR A 115 -3.37 -7.10 28.50
N THR A 116 -4.49 -6.59 27.96
CA THR A 116 -5.75 -7.33 27.84
C THR A 116 -6.39 -7.03 26.49
N ARG A 117 -7.24 -7.97 26.02
CA ARG A 117 -8.09 -7.74 24.85
C ARG A 117 -8.88 -6.43 24.95
N ALA A 118 -9.57 -6.22 26.06
CA ALA A 118 -10.38 -5.03 26.29
C ALA A 118 -9.52 -3.74 26.27
N GLY A 119 -8.28 -3.82 26.77
CA GLY A 119 -7.32 -2.72 26.67
C GLY A 119 -7.01 -2.36 25.22
N ALA A 120 -6.72 -3.34 24.36
CA ALA A 120 -6.45 -3.09 22.95
C ALA A 120 -7.69 -2.53 22.22
N GLU A 121 -8.87 -3.08 22.49
CA GLU A 121 -10.14 -2.60 21.94
C GLU A 121 -10.45 -1.16 22.38
N SER A 122 -10.12 -0.78 23.64
CA SER A 122 -10.30 0.58 24.16
C SER A 122 -9.42 1.63 23.45
N LEU A 123 -8.29 1.20 22.88
CA LEU A 123 -7.42 2.05 22.05
C LEU A 123 -7.98 2.23 20.63
N GLY A 124 -9.06 1.53 20.28
CA GLY A 124 -9.67 1.56 18.95
C GLY A 124 -9.20 0.45 18.01
N VAL A 125 -8.45 -0.54 18.50
CA VAL A 125 -8.05 -1.69 17.69
C VAL A 125 -9.25 -2.58 17.40
N LYS A 126 -9.40 -2.96 16.13
CA LYS A 126 -10.46 -3.84 15.64
C LYS A 126 -9.88 -4.92 14.74
N VAL A 127 -10.46 -6.11 14.81
CA VAL A 127 -10.19 -7.16 13.82
C VAL A 127 -10.49 -6.62 12.42
N GLY A 128 -9.59 -6.90 11.50
CA GLY A 128 -9.69 -6.49 10.11
C GLY A 128 -9.00 -5.18 9.75
N GLN A 129 -8.50 -4.41 10.72
CA GLN A 129 -7.70 -3.21 10.45
C GLN A 129 -6.38 -3.55 9.75
N THR A 130 -5.92 -2.63 8.91
CA THR A 130 -4.63 -2.77 8.21
C THR A 130 -3.50 -2.37 9.14
N VAL A 131 -2.39 -3.09 9.09
CA VAL A 131 -1.18 -2.79 9.86
C VAL A 131 -0.01 -2.65 8.90
N THR A 132 0.73 -1.56 9.02
CA THR A 132 1.95 -1.29 8.26
C THR A 132 3.10 -0.94 9.21
N MET A 133 4.27 -0.65 8.66
CA MET A 133 5.33 0.10 9.33
C MET A 133 5.12 1.57 8.98
N PRO A 134 5.37 2.51 9.90
CA PRO A 134 5.40 3.93 9.59
C PRO A 134 6.28 4.21 8.36
N LYS A 135 5.81 5.11 7.49
CA LYS A 135 6.55 5.50 6.30
C LYS A 135 7.40 6.72 6.60
N GLN A 136 8.68 6.64 6.31
CA GLN A 136 9.57 7.78 6.28
C GLN A 136 10.30 7.80 4.94
N TYR A 137 10.25 8.94 4.25
CA TYR A 137 11.10 9.19 3.10
C TYR A 137 12.44 9.74 3.59
N VAL A 138 13.53 9.06 3.26
CA VAL A 138 14.88 9.45 3.66
C VAL A 138 15.73 9.60 2.42
N ARG A 139 16.32 10.77 2.21
CA ARG A 139 17.31 10.96 1.15
C ARG A 139 18.60 10.23 1.51
N LEU A 140 19.16 9.55 0.52
CA LEU A 140 20.47 8.93 0.58
C LEU A 140 21.46 9.78 -0.23
N ALA A 141 22.63 9.22 -0.54
CA ALA A 141 23.61 9.90 -1.37
C ALA A 141 23.11 10.18 -2.80
N GLY A 142 23.42 11.38 -3.31
CA GLY A 142 23.07 11.80 -4.66
C GLY A 142 21.57 11.90 -4.90
N THR A 143 21.06 11.20 -5.91
CA THR A 143 19.64 11.18 -6.30
C THR A 143 18.87 10.00 -5.70
N ARG A 144 19.47 9.26 -4.76
CA ARG A 144 18.86 8.06 -4.16
C ARG A 144 18.05 8.41 -2.92
N ALA A 145 17.06 7.58 -2.62
CA ALA A 145 16.26 7.66 -1.41
C ALA A 145 15.87 6.26 -0.94
N THR A 146 15.45 6.15 0.31
CA THR A 146 14.81 4.97 0.87
C THR A 146 13.48 5.35 1.52
N GLY A 147 12.55 4.41 1.50
CA GLY A 147 11.24 4.54 2.09
C GLY A 147 10.45 3.26 1.85
N ARG A 148 9.53 2.96 2.76
CA ARG A 148 8.59 1.86 2.57
C ARG A 148 7.63 2.20 1.42
N SER A 149 7.25 1.16 0.67
CA SER A 149 6.23 1.21 -0.38
C SER A 149 6.67 2.03 -1.61
N PHE A 150 7.96 2.02 -1.94
CA PHE A 150 8.39 2.50 -3.27
C PHE A 150 7.81 1.64 -4.39
N ASP A 151 7.68 0.35 -4.14
CA ASP A 151 6.81 -0.56 -4.88
C ASP A 151 5.33 -0.32 -4.48
N ASP A 152 4.45 0.16 -5.34
CA ASP A 152 4.71 0.81 -6.66
C ASP A 152 4.31 2.28 -6.67
N ARG A 153 4.56 2.98 -5.56
CA ARG A 153 4.37 4.44 -5.49
C ARG A 153 5.30 5.19 -6.43
N MET A 154 6.45 4.60 -6.79
CA MET A 154 7.34 5.15 -7.79
C MET A 154 6.75 5.05 -9.20
N GLY A 155 6.11 3.93 -9.56
CA GLY A 155 5.33 3.81 -10.80
C GLY A 155 4.17 4.81 -10.82
N CYS A 156 3.40 4.91 -9.74
CA CYS A 156 2.32 5.89 -9.62
C CYS A 156 2.83 7.32 -9.83
N ALA A 157 3.94 7.69 -9.18
CA ALA A 157 4.56 9.00 -9.35
C ALA A 157 5.05 9.23 -10.79
N ALA A 158 5.61 8.20 -11.44
CA ALA A 158 6.03 8.26 -12.83
C ALA A 158 4.84 8.50 -13.78
N LEU A 159 3.71 7.82 -13.60
CA LEU A 159 2.50 8.03 -14.40
C LEU A 159 1.94 9.45 -14.22
N ILE A 160 1.88 9.95 -12.98
CA ILE A 160 1.45 11.32 -12.70
C ILE A 160 2.37 12.33 -13.40
N LEU A 161 3.68 12.15 -13.32
CA LEU A 161 4.66 13.03 -13.96
C LEU A 161 4.57 12.95 -15.49
N ALA A 162 4.37 11.75 -16.04
CA ALA A 162 4.16 11.55 -17.47
C ALA A 162 2.92 12.34 -17.91
N LEU A 163 1.76 12.16 -17.26
CA LEU A 163 0.54 12.92 -17.55
C LEU A 163 0.77 14.42 -17.43
N ARG A 164 1.47 14.92 -16.39
CA ARG A 164 1.74 16.36 -16.25
C ARG A 164 2.61 16.95 -17.36
N ARG A 165 3.52 16.16 -17.94
CA ARG A 165 4.50 16.60 -18.95
C ARG A 165 4.12 16.21 -20.38
N LEU A 166 3.05 15.43 -20.55
CA LEU A 166 2.63 14.89 -21.83
C LEU A 166 2.13 16.01 -22.75
N ASP A 167 2.77 16.13 -23.90
CA ASP A 167 2.26 16.94 -25.01
C ASP A 167 1.12 16.19 -25.71
N ARG A 168 -0.10 16.42 -25.25
CA ARG A 168 -1.32 15.74 -25.72
C ARG A 168 -1.55 15.89 -27.23
N SER A 169 -1.03 16.95 -27.86
CA SER A 169 -1.17 17.17 -29.31
C SER A 169 -0.41 16.16 -30.15
N LYS A 170 0.61 15.51 -29.57
CA LYS A 170 1.45 14.51 -30.23
C LYS A 170 0.98 13.07 -30.01
N VAL A 171 -0.02 12.87 -29.15
CA VAL A 171 -0.53 11.54 -28.80
C VAL A 171 -1.58 11.12 -29.83
N LYS A 172 -1.13 10.38 -30.85
CA LYS A 172 -1.99 9.89 -31.95
C LYS A 172 -2.68 8.56 -31.62
N HIS A 173 -1.99 7.66 -30.95
CA HIS A 173 -2.56 6.39 -30.49
C HIS A 173 -3.24 6.56 -29.12
N PRO A 174 -4.29 5.80 -28.82
CA PRO A 174 -4.88 5.81 -27.49
C PRO A 174 -3.90 5.23 -26.46
N VAL A 175 -3.62 6.01 -25.42
CA VAL A 175 -2.80 5.59 -24.27
C VAL A 175 -3.66 5.62 -23.01
N ILE A 176 -3.67 4.54 -22.26
CA ILE A 176 -4.41 4.39 -21.01
C ILE A 176 -3.40 4.26 -19.87
N PHE A 177 -3.43 5.22 -18.96
CA PHE A 177 -2.66 5.21 -17.73
C PHE A 177 -3.55 4.62 -16.63
N VAL A 178 -3.15 3.50 -16.05
CA VAL A 178 -3.92 2.77 -15.04
C VAL A 178 -3.16 2.79 -13.72
N PHE A 179 -3.87 3.16 -12.67
CA PHE A 179 -3.47 2.98 -11.28
C PHE A 179 -4.30 1.83 -10.72
N SER A 180 -3.74 0.62 -10.79
CA SER A 180 -4.45 -0.63 -10.45
C SER A 180 -4.52 -0.87 -8.95
N THR A 181 -5.34 -1.82 -8.54
CA THR A 181 -5.49 -2.27 -7.16
C THR A 181 -5.15 -3.75 -7.05
N ARG A 182 -4.80 -4.22 -5.86
CA ARG A 182 -4.63 -5.65 -5.51
C ARG A 182 -3.60 -6.38 -6.39
N GLU A 183 -2.53 -5.70 -6.78
CA GLU A 183 -1.41 -6.32 -7.49
C GLU A 183 -0.73 -7.35 -6.57
N GLU A 184 -0.45 -6.95 -5.33
CA GLU A 184 0.41 -7.67 -4.38
C GLU A 184 -0.21 -8.99 -3.90
N ILE A 185 -1.52 -9.17 -4.11
CA ILE A 185 -2.26 -10.36 -3.71
C ILE A 185 -2.61 -11.30 -4.86
N GLY A 186 -2.13 -11.01 -6.08
CA GLY A 186 -2.29 -11.91 -7.23
C GLY A 186 -2.73 -11.24 -8.53
N LEU A 187 -2.35 -9.97 -8.77
CA LEU A 187 -2.69 -9.22 -9.98
C LEU A 187 -4.20 -9.05 -10.21
N GLU A 188 -5.01 -8.99 -9.15
CA GLU A 188 -6.48 -9.10 -9.29
C GLU A 188 -7.14 -7.88 -9.93
N GLY A 189 -6.50 -6.70 -9.88
CA GLY A 189 -7.03 -5.47 -10.46
C GLY A 189 -6.39 -5.04 -11.77
N ALA A 190 -5.33 -5.70 -12.24
CA ALA A 190 -4.64 -5.37 -13.49
C ALA A 190 -5.21 -6.13 -14.69
#